data_AF-I1LBN9-F1
#
_entry.id   AF-I1LBN9-F1
#
_cell.length_a   1.000
_cell.length_b   1.000
_cell.length_c   1.000
_cell.angle_alpha   90.00
_cell.angle_beta   90.00
_cell.angle_gamma   90.00
#
_symmetry.space_group_name_H-M   'P 1'
#
loop_
_entity.id
_entity.type
_entity.pdbx_description
1 polymer ?
#
loop_
_entity_poly.entity_id
_entity_poly.type
_entity_poly.pdbx_seq_one_letter_code
_entity_poly.pdbx_strand_id
1 'polypeptide(L)'
;MLVHLALCPSIWLWLILLLASVQSLGSERTDVAYVTLLYGDEFLLGVRVLGKSIRDTGSNKDMVVLVSDVVSDYANTLLQADGWIVEKISLLANPNQVRPKRFWGHSERLNSGVMVVQPSATIFNDMMSKVKTLPSYTGGDQGFLNSYYSGFPNAHLFEPNLSPDMLDTRPVPEMERLSTLYNADVGLYMLANKWMVDENELRVIHYTLGPLKPWDWWTSWLVKPVDVCRPSCLSSHVTKLKFVTNNVREQLEESLPGTGGGQNPKDNYLVKFLFLLPFCAVLFCCCRSFLKNQRYFGSCCRNSLCDHVRHLYYRIKSRVPLAYTTISTSTFNSPHKLINGVQYKVPAYLGSISVCLLVAVVSLGLSIFIVPRQVAPWTGLLLMYEWTFTIFFILFGGYLNLIYHRGRIIASQMPSSLSHPESSDDDSEKVHQRQMSSCDAATWFYGLGMAFLAIATPSLPFLFGITALFLRLALMVVGGAILACFLTYSSERLAIRSFLKGLEERDVARNANFCC
;
A
#
# COMPACT_ATOMS: atom_id res chain seq x y z
N MET A 1 14.66 -37.84 50.23
CA MET A 1 15.38 -36.65 50.70
C MET A 1 15.38 -35.63 49.57
N LEU A 2 14.41 -34.72 49.55
CA LEU A 2 14.47 -33.54 48.68
C LEU A 2 15.54 -32.60 49.27
N VAL A 3 16.73 -32.66 48.69
CA VAL A 3 17.84 -31.78 49.03
C VAL A 3 17.45 -30.38 48.54
N HIS A 4 16.94 -29.55 49.45
CA HIS A 4 16.90 -28.11 49.27
C HIS A 4 18.35 -27.62 49.13
N LEU A 5 18.82 -27.55 47.89
CA LEU A 5 20.03 -26.82 47.51
C LEU A 5 19.77 -25.33 47.78
N ALA A 6 19.95 -24.93 49.02
CA ALA A 6 20.09 -23.54 49.41
C ALA A 6 21.40 -23.04 48.81
N LEU A 7 21.37 -22.62 47.54
CA LEU A 7 22.49 -21.99 46.86
C LEU A 7 22.90 -20.76 47.68
N CYS A 8 24.14 -20.79 48.16
CA CYS A 8 24.72 -19.81 49.06
C CYS A 8 24.55 -18.39 48.49
N PRO A 9 24.09 -17.39 49.27
CA PRO A 9 23.85 -16.01 48.80
C PRO A 9 25.06 -15.36 48.11
N SER A 10 26.27 -15.79 48.44
CA SER A 10 27.51 -15.33 47.82
C SER A 10 27.60 -15.67 46.33
N ILE A 11 27.11 -16.83 45.89
CA ILE A 11 27.13 -17.24 44.48
C ILE A 11 26.23 -16.31 43.65
N TRP A 12 25.06 -15.94 44.18
CA TRP A 12 24.16 -14.99 43.53
C TRP A 12 24.79 -13.61 43.39
N LEU A 13 25.49 -13.13 44.43
CA LEU A 13 26.20 -11.87 44.36
C LEU A 13 27.29 -11.89 43.28
N TRP A 14 28.08 -12.97 43.20
CA TRP A 14 29.09 -13.12 42.15
C TRP A 14 28.48 -13.24 40.76
N LEU A 15 27.35 -13.93 40.60
CA LEU A 15 26.65 -14.05 39.32
C LEU A 15 26.09 -12.69 38.87
N ILE A 16 25.53 -11.91 39.80
CA ILE A 16 25.03 -10.55 39.55
C ILE A 16 26.19 -9.62 39.20
N LEU A 17 27.30 -9.68 39.94
CA LEU A 17 28.50 -8.89 39.63
C LEU A 17 29.11 -9.28 38.28
N LEU A 18 29.13 -10.57 37.94
CA LEU A 18 29.58 -11.05 36.64
C LEU A 18 28.66 -10.54 35.53
N LEU A 19 27.34 -10.69 35.67
CA LEU A 19 26.34 -10.18 34.73
C LEU A 19 26.42 -8.64 34.58
N ALA A 20 26.61 -7.93 35.69
CA ALA A 20 26.80 -6.48 35.68
C ALA A 20 28.13 -6.07 35.01
N SER A 21 29.21 -6.85 35.22
CA SER A 21 30.51 -6.61 34.58
C SER A 21 30.47 -6.91 33.08
N VAL A 22 29.71 -7.91 32.65
CA VAL A 22 29.49 -8.24 31.24
C VAL A 22 28.62 -7.17 30.57
N GLN A 23 27.63 -6.61 31.28
CA GLN A 23 26.83 -5.47 30.78
C GLN A 23 27.62 -4.16 30.77
N SER A 24 28.57 -3.98 31.69
CA SER A 24 29.42 -2.78 31.83
C SER A 24 30.71 -2.84 31.01
N LEU A 25 30.99 -3.93 30.29
CA LEU A 25 32.00 -3.94 29.23
C LEU A 25 31.46 -3.08 28.08
N GLY A 26 31.53 -1.75 28.26
CA GLY A 26 31.43 -0.83 27.13
C GLY A 26 32.48 -1.30 26.14
N SER A 27 32.02 -1.77 24.97
CA SER A 27 32.90 -2.21 23.89
C SER A 27 34.00 -1.17 23.71
N GLU A 28 35.27 -1.60 23.78
CA GLU A 28 36.37 -0.71 23.43
C GLU A 28 36.07 -0.13 22.05
N ARG A 29 36.02 1.21 21.99
CA ARG A 29 35.74 1.90 20.73
C ARG A 29 36.84 1.56 19.75
N THR A 30 36.42 1.23 18.54
CA THR A 30 37.30 0.89 17.44
C THR A 30 37.78 2.15 16.72
N ASP A 31 38.94 2.09 16.07
CA ASP A 31 39.47 3.21 15.27
C ASP A 31 38.67 3.45 13.96
N VAL A 32 37.72 2.57 13.63
CA VAL A 32 36.94 2.60 12.39
C VAL A 32 35.48 2.31 12.69
N ALA A 33 34.57 3.18 12.24
CA ALA A 33 33.13 3.03 12.45
C ALA A 33 32.34 3.00 11.13
N TYR A 34 31.24 2.26 11.11
CA TYR A 34 30.17 2.43 10.15
C TYR A 34 29.27 3.56 10.63
N VAL A 35 29.19 4.65 9.86
CA VAL A 35 28.40 5.82 10.21
C VAL A 35 27.23 5.96 9.24
N THR A 36 26.02 6.15 9.76
CA THR A 36 24.84 6.46 8.96
C THR A 36 24.09 7.67 9.51
N LEU A 37 23.35 8.36 8.66
CA LEU A 37 22.54 9.52 9.03
C LEU A 37 21.07 9.12 9.08
N LEU A 38 20.41 9.40 10.20
CA LEU A 38 18.97 9.30 10.35
C LEU A 38 18.40 10.69 10.59
N TYR A 39 17.58 11.15 9.64
CA TYR A 39 16.97 12.49 9.69
C TYR A 39 15.44 12.47 9.73
N GLY A 40 14.84 11.29 9.93
CA GLY A 40 13.40 11.11 10.03
C GLY A 40 13.03 9.67 10.33
N ASP A 41 11.97 9.47 11.13
CA ASP A 41 11.52 8.14 11.58
C ASP A 41 11.09 7.24 10.40
N GLU A 42 10.75 7.80 9.24
CA GLU A 42 10.41 7.04 8.03
C GLU A 42 11.58 6.22 7.48
N PHE A 43 12.82 6.52 7.88
CA PHE A 43 14.03 5.77 7.51
C PHE A 43 14.55 4.86 8.62
N LEU A 44 13.92 4.88 9.81
CA LEU A 44 14.34 4.08 10.97
C LEU A 44 14.48 2.61 10.60
N LEU A 45 13.46 2.02 9.98
CA LEU A 45 13.49 0.62 9.56
C LEU A 45 14.66 0.33 8.59
N GLY A 46 14.99 1.25 7.69
CA GLY A 46 16.14 1.15 6.81
C GLY A 46 17.46 1.08 7.58
N VAL A 47 17.62 1.91 8.61
CA VAL A 47 18.80 1.90 9.49
C VAL A 47 18.88 0.61 10.31
N ARG A 48 17.76 0.11 10.85
CA ARG A 48 17.72 -1.18 11.55
C ARG A 48 18.19 -2.33 10.65
N VAL A 49 17.65 -2.37 9.42
CA VAL A 49 18.03 -3.38 8.40
C VAL A 49 19.50 -3.25 8.02
N LEU A 50 20.00 -2.03 7.81
CA LEU A 50 21.42 -1.78 7.53
C LEU A 50 22.29 -2.34 8.67
N GLY A 51 21.91 -2.05 9.91
CA GLY A 51 22.69 -2.44 11.07
C GLY A 51 22.76 -3.95 11.24
N LYS A 52 21.61 -4.63 11.09
CA LYS A 52 21.60 -6.09 11.04
C LYS A 52 22.45 -6.62 9.88
N SER A 53 22.33 -6.06 8.68
CA SER A 53 23.10 -6.51 7.52
C SER A 53 24.61 -6.39 7.75
N ILE A 54 25.07 -5.37 8.45
CA ILE A 54 26.49 -5.20 8.83
C ILE A 54 26.88 -6.27 9.84
N ARG A 55 26.08 -6.49 10.89
CA ARG A 55 26.36 -7.52 11.90
C ARG A 55 26.40 -8.93 11.33
N ASP A 56 25.52 -9.23 10.36
CA ASP A 56 25.49 -10.51 9.65
C ASP A 56 26.80 -10.78 8.86
N THR A 57 27.65 -9.77 8.63
CA THR A 57 29.00 -9.96 8.06
C THR A 57 30.05 -10.41 9.08
N GLY A 58 29.71 -10.38 10.38
CA GLY A 58 30.64 -10.64 11.48
C GLY A 58 31.53 -9.46 11.84
N SER A 59 31.26 -8.26 11.32
CA SER A 59 32.07 -7.07 11.67
C SER A 59 31.85 -6.68 13.14
N ASN A 60 32.94 -6.35 13.81
CA ASN A 60 33.02 -5.86 15.20
C ASN A 60 33.31 -4.36 15.30
N LYS A 61 33.20 -3.62 14.19
CA LYS A 61 33.45 -2.18 14.13
C LYS A 61 32.28 -1.44 14.77
N ASP A 62 32.57 -0.25 15.28
CA ASP A 62 31.53 0.60 15.83
C ASP A 62 30.45 0.93 14.79
N MET A 63 29.21 0.98 15.25
CA MET A 63 28.07 1.35 14.44
C MET A 63 27.46 2.61 15.00
N VAL A 64 27.68 3.73 14.32
CA VAL A 64 27.25 5.05 14.76
C VAL A 64 26.11 5.53 13.88
N VAL A 65 25.04 5.99 14.50
CA VAL A 65 23.96 6.69 13.82
C VAL A 65 23.94 8.15 14.26
N LEU A 66 24.17 9.04 13.30
CA LEU A 66 24.02 10.47 13.49
C LEU A 66 22.54 10.80 13.36
N VAL A 67 21.95 11.35 14.41
CA VAL A 67 20.51 11.58 14.49
C VAL A 67 20.20 13.06 14.56
N SER A 68 19.32 13.54 13.67
CA SER A 68 18.84 14.93 13.74
C SER A 68 17.81 15.14 14.86
N ASP A 69 17.51 16.40 15.13
CA ASP A 69 16.53 16.86 16.11
C ASP A 69 15.07 16.43 15.84
N VAL A 70 14.73 16.06 14.60
CA VAL A 70 13.38 15.64 14.22
C VAL A 70 13.07 14.16 14.46
N VAL A 71 14.10 13.36 14.74
CA VAL A 71 13.95 11.91 15.00
C VAL A 71 13.45 11.69 16.42
N SER A 72 12.47 10.80 16.57
CA SER A 72 11.81 10.62 17.87
C SER A 72 12.72 9.95 18.91
N ASP A 73 12.47 10.24 20.19
CA ASP A 73 13.16 9.55 21.30
C ASP A 73 12.92 8.04 21.31
N TYR A 74 11.77 7.60 20.79
CA TYR A 74 11.50 6.18 20.58
C TYR A 74 12.47 5.57 19.56
N ALA A 75 12.70 6.24 18.43
CA ALA A 75 13.66 5.80 17.43
C ALA A 75 15.09 5.73 18.00
N ASN A 76 15.49 6.74 18.77
CA ASN A 76 16.78 6.76 19.48
C ASN A 76 16.95 5.55 20.41
N THR A 77 15.94 5.30 21.26
CA THR A 77 15.95 4.19 22.22
C THR A 77 16.01 2.84 21.50
N LEU A 78 15.25 2.67 20.41
CA LEU A 78 15.25 1.45 19.62
C LEU A 78 16.61 1.21 18.95
N LEU A 79 17.25 2.25 18.41
CA LEU A 79 18.57 2.12 17.79
C LEU A 79 19.65 1.76 18.82
N GLN A 80 19.61 2.37 20.00
CA GLN A 80 20.49 1.98 21.11
C GLN A 80 20.30 0.51 21.50
N ALA A 81 19.04 0.05 21.59
CA ALA A 81 18.73 -1.35 21.86
C ALA A 81 19.20 -2.29 20.73
N ASP A 82 19.18 -1.83 19.47
CA ASP A 82 19.76 -2.53 18.32
C ASP A 82 21.31 -2.47 18.29
N GLY A 83 21.96 -1.87 19.29
CA GLY A 83 23.42 -1.78 19.40
C GLY A 83 24.07 -0.63 18.63
N TRP A 84 23.31 0.38 18.21
CA TRP A 84 23.87 1.60 17.61
C TRP A 84 24.33 2.59 18.68
N ILE A 85 25.48 3.23 18.44
CA ILE A 85 25.90 4.44 19.13
C ILE A 85 25.13 5.60 18.52
N VAL A 86 24.18 6.16 19.28
CA VAL A 86 23.33 7.27 18.83
C VAL A 86 23.99 8.60 19.18
N GLU A 87 24.38 9.36 18.16
CA GLU A 87 24.99 10.68 18.30
C GLU A 87 24.04 11.74 17.74
N LYS A 88 23.55 12.63 18.63
CA LYS A 88 22.64 13.72 18.21
C LYS A 88 23.44 14.81 17.52
N ILE A 89 23.01 15.21 16.33
CA ILE A 89 23.63 16.27 15.54
C ILE A 89 22.61 17.34 15.16
N SER A 90 23.08 18.56 14.94
CA SER A 90 22.28 19.65 14.37
C SER A 90 22.38 19.63 12.85
N LEU A 91 21.25 19.82 12.17
CA LEU A 91 21.23 19.95 10.71
C LEU A 91 21.99 21.22 10.28
N LEU A 92 22.87 21.07 9.29
CA LEU A 92 23.54 22.22 8.68
C LEU A 92 22.54 23.00 7.83
N ALA A 93 22.40 24.30 8.11
CA ALA A 93 21.53 25.18 7.33
C ALA A 93 22.00 25.22 5.87
N ASN A 94 21.12 24.90 4.94
CA ASN A 94 21.43 24.95 3.51
C ASN A 94 21.55 26.40 3.04
N PRO A 95 22.75 26.89 2.65
CA PRO A 95 22.91 28.27 2.20
C PRO A 95 22.35 28.49 0.79
N ASN A 96 22.09 27.43 0.03
CA ASN A 96 21.59 27.51 -1.34
C ASN A 96 20.07 27.68 -1.34
N GLN A 97 19.59 28.86 -1.73
CA GLN A 97 18.15 29.10 -1.96
C GLN A 97 17.69 28.69 -3.36
N VAL A 98 18.64 28.38 -4.26
CA VAL A 98 18.36 28.11 -5.67
C VAL A 98 18.04 26.62 -5.84
N ARG A 99 16.81 26.31 -6.26
CA ARG A 99 16.45 24.93 -6.62
C ARG A 99 17.24 24.48 -7.85
N PRO A 100 17.73 23.23 -7.88
CA PRO A 100 18.47 22.72 -9.02
C PRO A 100 17.58 22.69 -10.27
N LYS A 101 18.12 23.18 -11.41
CA LYS A 101 17.41 23.19 -12.70
C LYS A 101 17.40 21.82 -13.38
N ARG A 102 18.32 20.91 -13.02
CA ARG A 102 18.45 19.57 -13.61
C ARG A 102 18.78 18.54 -12.53
N PHE A 103 17.95 17.51 -12.44
CA PHE A 103 18.08 16.34 -11.56
C PHE A 103 18.66 15.10 -12.28
N TRP A 104 18.99 15.22 -13.57
CA TRP A 104 19.34 14.08 -14.43
C TRP A 104 20.84 14.10 -14.75
N GLY A 105 21.49 12.93 -14.66
CA GLY A 105 22.92 12.75 -15.01
C GLY A 105 23.89 12.75 -13.82
N HIS A 106 23.59 12.00 -12.76
CA HIS A 106 24.45 11.90 -11.56
C HIS A 106 25.40 10.69 -11.55
N SER A 107 25.27 9.73 -12.47
CA SER A 107 25.99 8.45 -12.37
C SER A 107 27.51 8.57 -12.51
N GLU A 108 28.01 9.55 -13.26
CA GLU A 108 29.46 9.81 -13.43
C GLU A 108 30.04 10.69 -12.32
N ARG A 109 29.18 11.20 -11.44
CA ARG A 109 29.51 12.13 -10.37
C ARG A 109 29.56 11.41 -9.03
N LEU A 110 30.17 12.05 -8.03
CA LEU A 110 30.15 11.56 -6.65
C LEU A 110 28.70 11.44 -6.18
N ASN A 111 28.33 10.25 -5.70
CA ASN A 111 27.12 10.01 -4.94
C ASN A 111 27.46 10.01 -3.44
N SER A 112 26.78 10.84 -2.64
CA SER A 112 27.08 11.00 -1.21
C SER A 112 26.48 9.90 -0.33
N GLY A 113 25.83 8.89 -0.92
CA GLY A 113 25.12 7.85 -0.17
C GLY A 113 26.02 6.83 0.52
N VAL A 114 27.20 6.53 -0.05
CA VAL A 114 28.20 5.64 0.55
C VAL A 114 29.59 6.20 0.30
N MET A 115 30.33 6.46 1.37
CA MET A 115 31.69 7.00 1.32
C MET A 115 32.56 6.30 2.37
N VAL A 116 33.85 6.18 2.06
CA VAL A 116 34.88 5.82 3.03
C VAL A 116 35.71 7.07 3.24
N VAL A 117 35.75 7.58 4.48
CA VAL A 117 36.41 8.84 4.80
C VAL A 117 37.29 8.68 6.02
N GLN A 118 38.42 9.39 6.02
CA GLN A 118 39.21 9.62 7.22
C GLN A 118 38.78 10.95 7.85
N PRO A 119 38.34 10.98 9.12
CA PRO A 119 37.99 12.22 9.80
C PRO A 119 39.19 13.19 9.83
N SER A 120 38.96 14.45 9.48
CA SER A 120 39.99 15.49 9.52
C SER A 120 39.37 16.84 9.85
N ALA A 121 39.77 17.41 10.99
CA ALA A 121 39.34 18.75 11.41
C ALA A 121 39.75 19.80 10.37
N THR A 122 40.91 19.63 9.73
CA THR A 122 41.41 20.53 8.69
C THR A 122 40.47 20.53 7.47
N ILE A 123 40.12 19.34 6.96
CA ILE A 123 39.21 19.20 5.80
C ILE A 123 37.82 19.71 6.17
N PHE A 124 37.32 19.39 7.37
CA PHE A 124 36.03 19.87 7.84
C PHE A 124 35.97 21.41 7.89
N ASN A 125 36.96 22.05 8.50
CA ASN A 125 37.00 23.51 8.61
C ASN A 125 37.12 24.18 7.23
N ASP A 126 37.90 23.59 6.32
CA ASP A 126 38.01 24.06 4.94
C ASP A 126 36.67 23.95 4.19
N MET A 127 35.97 22.81 4.31
CA MET A 127 34.60 22.65 3.77
C MET A 127 33.64 23.70 4.34
N MET A 128 33.66 23.91 5.67
CA MET A 128 32.79 24.90 6.33
C MET A 128 33.08 26.34 5.87
N SER A 129 34.34 26.67 5.57
CA SER A 129 34.72 27.97 4.99
C SER A 129 34.14 28.19 3.59
N LYS A 130 33.95 27.11 2.84
CA LYS A 130 33.50 27.10 1.44
C LYS A 130 32.00 26.87 1.29
N VAL A 131 31.29 26.45 2.33
CA VAL A 131 29.87 26.03 2.26
C VAL A 131 28.94 27.10 1.66
N LYS A 132 29.24 28.39 1.88
CA LYS A 132 28.45 29.53 1.36
C LYS A 132 28.91 30.05 -0.01
N THR A 133 30.12 29.72 -0.45
CA THR A 133 30.76 30.33 -1.63
C THR A 133 30.92 29.34 -2.78
N LEU A 134 31.17 28.07 -2.47
CA LEU A 134 31.34 27.02 -3.48
C LEU A 134 29.96 26.63 -4.05
N PRO A 135 29.81 26.58 -5.39
CA PRO A 135 28.52 26.27 -5.98
C PRO A 135 28.10 24.83 -5.66
N SER A 136 26.80 24.63 -5.37
CA SER A 136 26.20 23.30 -5.32
C SER A 136 25.15 23.18 -6.41
N TYR A 137 25.44 22.39 -7.45
CA TYR A 137 24.53 22.27 -8.60
C TYR A 137 23.21 21.57 -8.27
N THR A 138 23.16 20.76 -7.19
CA THR A 138 21.93 20.17 -6.65
C THR A 138 21.26 21.07 -5.62
N GLY A 139 21.93 22.13 -5.17
CA GLY A 139 21.57 22.89 -3.98
C GLY A 139 21.73 22.12 -2.68
N GLY A 140 22.24 20.89 -2.69
CA GLY A 140 22.42 20.04 -1.51
C GLY A 140 23.87 19.61 -1.27
N ASP A 141 24.05 18.62 -0.41
CA ASP A 141 25.33 18.00 -0.04
C ASP A 141 26.04 17.38 -1.24
N GLN A 142 25.35 16.55 -2.04
CA GLN A 142 25.97 15.87 -3.18
C GLN A 142 26.52 16.87 -4.20
N GLY A 143 25.82 17.99 -4.42
CA GLY A 143 26.25 19.04 -5.33
C GLY A 143 27.48 19.77 -4.82
N PHE A 144 27.50 20.09 -3.53
CA PHE A 144 28.64 20.72 -2.87
C PHE A 144 29.88 19.81 -2.90
N LEU A 145 29.72 18.53 -2.53
CA LEU A 145 30.81 17.56 -2.49
C LEU A 145 31.45 17.34 -3.87
N ASN A 146 30.65 17.32 -4.93
CA ASN A 146 31.18 17.24 -6.30
C ASN A 146 31.97 18.50 -6.72
N SER A 147 31.62 19.67 -6.20
CA SER A 147 32.38 20.90 -6.46
C SER A 147 33.63 20.99 -5.59
N TYR A 148 33.59 20.45 -4.37
CA TYR A 148 34.74 20.41 -3.46
C TYR A 148 35.77 19.38 -3.93
N TYR A 149 35.33 18.16 -4.25
CA TYR A 149 36.15 17.10 -4.84
C TYR A 149 36.06 17.12 -6.37
N SER A 150 36.46 18.24 -6.99
CA SER A 150 36.33 18.43 -8.45
C SER A 150 37.12 17.40 -9.27
N GLY A 151 38.17 16.81 -8.70
CA GLY A 151 38.95 15.73 -9.32
C GLY A 151 38.29 14.34 -9.27
N PHE A 152 37.20 14.17 -8.51
CA PHE A 152 36.58 12.87 -8.27
C PHE A 152 36.22 12.10 -9.55
N PRO A 153 35.64 12.70 -10.62
CA PRO A 153 35.31 11.96 -11.83
C PRO A 153 36.51 11.25 -12.49
N ASN A 154 37.72 11.78 -12.29
CA ASN A 154 38.97 11.24 -12.83
C ASN A 154 39.74 10.36 -11.84
N ALA A 155 39.25 10.19 -10.60
CA ALA A 155 39.91 9.37 -9.60
C ALA A 155 39.88 7.88 -9.98
N HIS A 156 40.88 7.13 -9.51
CA HIS A 156 41.01 5.70 -9.79
C HIS A 156 39.86 4.91 -9.16
N LEU A 157 39.49 3.79 -9.77
CA LEU A 157 38.54 2.87 -9.17
C LEU A 157 39.22 2.10 -8.03
N PHE A 158 38.52 1.98 -6.91
CA PHE A 158 38.92 1.16 -5.79
C PHE A 158 38.83 -0.33 -6.20
N GLU A 159 39.97 -1.00 -6.20
CA GLU A 159 40.13 -2.38 -6.64
C GLU A 159 40.71 -3.23 -5.48
N PRO A 160 39.85 -3.75 -4.58
CA PRO A 160 40.30 -4.42 -3.34
C PRO A 160 41.03 -5.76 -3.58
N ASN A 161 40.93 -6.33 -4.78
CA ASN A 161 41.49 -7.64 -5.12
C ASN A 161 42.81 -7.55 -5.88
N LEU A 162 43.42 -6.37 -5.97
CA LEU A 162 44.75 -6.23 -6.58
C LEU A 162 45.80 -7.00 -5.79
N SER A 163 46.76 -7.59 -6.50
CA SER A 163 47.92 -8.19 -5.84
C SER A 163 48.75 -7.11 -5.15
N PRO A 164 49.43 -7.44 -4.03
CA PRO A 164 50.31 -6.50 -3.32
C PRO A 164 51.34 -5.82 -4.23
N ASP A 165 51.97 -6.57 -5.15
CA ASP A 165 52.96 -6.02 -6.09
C ASP A 165 52.38 -4.92 -7.00
N MET A 166 51.10 -5.03 -7.37
CA MET A 166 50.40 -4.04 -8.18
C MET A 166 49.95 -2.83 -7.36
N LEU A 167 49.75 -2.98 -6.05
CA LEU A 167 49.45 -1.88 -5.15
C LEU A 167 50.71 -1.04 -4.87
N ASP A 168 51.86 -1.70 -4.64
CA ASP A 168 53.13 -1.03 -4.35
C ASP A 168 53.66 -0.20 -5.53
N THR A 169 53.30 -0.56 -6.75
CA THR A 169 53.66 0.19 -7.97
C THR A 169 52.77 1.40 -8.23
N ARG A 170 51.63 1.52 -7.54
CA ARG A 170 50.71 2.65 -7.71
C ARG A 170 51.08 3.80 -6.78
N PRO A 171 51.08 5.06 -7.25
CA PRO A 171 51.18 6.19 -6.35
C PRO A 171 49.98 6.19 -5.41
N VAL A 172 50.20 6.52 -4.14
CA VAL A 172 49.12 6.63 -3.15
C VAL A 172 48.09 7.65 -3.66
N PRO A 173 46.85 7.23 -3.96
CA PRO A 173 45.86 8.12 -4.54
C PRO A 173 45.38 9.12 -3.49
N GLU A 174 45.15 10.37 -3.88
CA GLU A 174 44.50 11.38 -3.03
C GLU A 174 43.05 10.97 -2.70
N MET A 175 42.38 10.31 -3.65
CA MET A 175 41.03 9.76 -3.52
C MET A 175 40.79 8.66 -4.55
N GLU A 176 39.85 7.77 -4.26
CA GLU A 176 39.41 6.68 -5.14
C GLU A 176 37.88 6.66 -5.25
N ARG A 177 37.38 6.00 -6.29
CA ARG A 177 35.96 5.81 -6.58
C ARG A 177 35.55 4.38 -6.31
N LEU A 178 34.43 4.20 -5.62
CA LEU A 178 33.80 2.89 -5.54
C LEU A 178 33.23 2.49 -6.92
N SER A 179 33.37 1.22 -7.28
CA SER A 179 32.77 0.68 -8.51
C SER A 179 31.24 0.61 -8.40
N THR A 180 30.56 0.39 -9.54
CA THR A 180 29.09 0.24 -9.61
C THR A 180 28.55 -0.87 -8.70
N LEU A 181 29.39 -1.83 -8.27
CA LEU A 181 29.03 -2.87 -7.30
C LEU A 181 28.57 -2.31 -5.95
N TYR A 182 29.05 -1.11 -5.59
CA TYR A 182 28.69 -0.37 -4.38
C TYR A 182 27.64 0.74 -4.63
N ASN A 183 27.08 0.80 -5.84
CA ASN A 183 26.07 1.78 -6.21
C ASN A 183 25.09 1.18 -7.23
N ALA A 184 24.60 -0.02 -6.96
CA ALA A 184 23.77 -0.76 -7.90
C ALA A 184 22.36 -0.15 -7.96
N ASP A 185 22.12 0.59 -9.04
CA ASP A 185 20.93 1.42 -9.23
C ASP A 185 19.68 0.59 -9.58
N VAL A 186 18.70 0.59 -8.67
CA VAL A 186 17.41 -0.11 -8.85
C VAL A 186 16.59 0.49 -9.99
N GLY A 187 16.70 1.79 -10.24
CA GLY A 187 16.07 2.44 -11.38
C GLY A 187 16.58 1.90 -12.72
N LEU A 188 17.89 1.75 -12.88
CA LEU A 188 18.48 1.12 -14.07
C LEU A 188 18.08 -0.35 -14.18
N TYR A 189 18.08 -1.08 -13.06
CA TYR A 189 17.58 -2.46 -13.02
C TYR A 189 16.13 -2.57 -13.50
N MET A 190 15.25 -1.63 -13.10
CA MET A 190 13.86 -1.59 -13.54
C MET A 190 13.71 -1.28 -15.04
N LEU A 191 14.55 -0.39 -15.58
CA LEU A 191 14.54 -0.05 -17.01
C LEU A 191 15.05 -1.22 -17.87
N ALA A 192 16.11 -1.90 -17.42
CA ALA A 192 16.74 -3.00 -18.16
C ALA A 192 16.10 -4.37 -17.87
N ASN A 193 15.31 -4.50 -16.80
CA ASN A 193 14.76 -5.75 -16.26
C ASN A 193 15.85 -6.81 -15.93
N LYS A 194 17.10 -6.37 -15.72
CA LYS A 194 18.26 -7.19 -15.32
C LYS A 194 19.34 -6.30 -14.70
N TRP A 195 20.21 -6.87 -13.86
CA TRP A 195 21.40 -6.16 -13.41
C TRP A 195 22.40 -6.02 -14.56
N MET A 196 23.08 -4.88 -14.62
CA MET A 196 24.15 -4.62 -15.61
C MET A 196 25.50 -5.21 -15.17
N VAL A 197 25.58 -5.70 -13.94
CA VAL A 197 26.72 -6.36 -13.30
C VAL A 197 26.27 -7.72 -12.78
N ASP A 198 27.21 -8.59 -12.43
CA ASP A 198 26.87 -9.87 -11.80
C ASP A 198 26.17 -9.62 -10.45
N GLU A 199 25.00 -10.25 -10.27
CA GLU A 199 24.17 -10.12 -9.08
C GLU A 199 24.94 -10.59 -7.83
N ASN A 200 25.79 -11.62 -7.97
CA ASN A 200 26.56 -12.19 -6.86
C ASN A 200 27.69 -11.25 -6.38
N GLU A 201 28.09 -10.30 -7.21
CA GLU A 201 29.13 -9.32 -6.91
C GLU A 201 28.59 -8.04 -6.28
N LEU A 202 27.26 -7.89 -6.21
CA LEU A 202 26.64 -6.71 -5.61
C LEU A 202 27.00 -6.57 -4.13
N ARG A 203 27.31 -5.34 -3.73
CA ARG A 203 27.67 -4.98 -2.35
C ARG A 203 26.66 -4.00 -1.74
N VAL A 204 26.26 -2.98 -2.49
CA VAL A 204 25.29 -1.97 -2.04
C VAL A 204 24.28 -1.71 -3.15
N ILE A 205 23.00 -1.82 -2.79
CA ILE A 205 21.87 -1.52 -3.67
C ILE A 205 21.39 -0.09 -3.41
N HIS A 206 21.39 0.73 -4.45
CA HIS A 206 20.94 2.12 -4.41
C HIS A 206 19.51 2.25 -4.96
N TYR A 207 18.58 2.62 -4.07
CA TYR A 207 17.18 2.85 -4.41
C TYR A 207 16.95 4.29 -4.91
N THR A 208 17.21 4.50 -6.21
CA THR A 208 17.15 5.81 -6.90
C THR A 208 15.74 6.28 -7.28
N LEU A 209 14.75 5.37 -7.28
CA LEU A 209 13.37 5.69 -7.66
C LEU A 209 12.60 6.41 -6.55
N GLY A 210 13.14 7.54 -6.07
CA GLY A 210 12.52 8.50 -5.15
C GLY A 210 11.62 7.88 -4.07
N PRO A 211 10.28 7.94 -4.23
CA PRO A 211 9.31 7.48 -3.23
C PRO A 211 9.22 5.95 -3.09
N LEU A 212 9.85 5.16 -3.97
CA LEU A 212 9.79 3.71 -3.95
C LEU A 212 10.82 3.13 -2.98
N LYS A 213 10.52 3.17 -1.67
CA LYS A 213 11.36 2.56 -0.65
C LYS A 213 11.04 1.08 -0.47
N PRO A 214 12.04 0.21 -0.27
CA PRO A 214 11.82 -1.25 -0.23
C PRO A 214 11.03 -1.73 0.99
N TRP A 215 10.94 -0.90 2.04
CA TRP A 215 10.16 -1.20 3.24
C TRP A 215 8.69 -0.77 3.17
N ASP A 216 8.29 -0.04 2.12
CA ASP A 216 6.90 0.29 1.87
C ASP A 216 6.18 -0.92 1.27
N TRP A 217 5.06 -1.33 1.85
CA TRP A 217 4.36 -2.57 1.46
C TRP A 217 3.97 -2.60 -0.03
N TRP A 218 3.62 -1.45 -0.62
CA TRP A 218 3.17 -1.35 -2.02
C TRP A 218 4.31 -1.49 -3.03
N THR A 219 5.55 -1.16 -2.66
CA THR A 219 6.69 -1.24 -3.59
C THR A 219 7.03 -2.68 -3.93
N SER A 220 6.75 -3.61 -3.00
CA SER A 220 6.85 -5.04 -3.21
C SER A 220 5.98 -5.57 -4.36
N TRP A 221 4.92 -4.84 -4.72
CA TRP A 221 3.99 -5.22 -5.79
C TRP A 221 4.31 -4.51 -7.11
N LEU A 222 4.95 -3.34 -7.06
CA LEU A 222 5.33 -2.56 -8.23
C LEU A 222 6.65 -3.02 -8.83
N VAL A 223 7.67 -3.16 -7.99
CA VAL A 223 9.06 -3.41 -8.38
C VAL A 223 9.31 -4.92 -8.33
N LYS A 224 9.94 -5.49 -9.37
CA LYS A 224 10.41 -6.88 -9.30
C LYS A 224 11.35 -7.00 -8.09
N PRO A 225 11.21 -8.04 -7.25
CA PRO A 225 12.11 -8.23 -6.14
C PRO A 225 13.55 -8.23 -6.63
N VAL A 226 14.37 -7.40 -5.99
CA VAL A 226 15.80 -7.46 -6.15
C VAL A 226 16.25 -8.75 -5.47
N ASP A 227 16.26 -9.83 -6.25
CA ASP A 227 16.66 -11.15 -5.83
C ASP A 227 18.19 -11.25 -5.91
N VAL A 228 18.92 -10.65 -4.97
CA VAL A 228 20.36 -10.97 -4.83
C VAL A 228 20.45 -12.27 -4.03
N CYS A 229 20.50 -13.40 -4.72
CA CYS A 229 20.74 -14.69 -4.07
C CYS A 229 22.17 -14.74 -3.52
N ARG A 230 22.35 -14.79 -2.20
CA ARG A 230 23.62 -15.27 -1.64
C ARG A 230 23.78 -16.77 -1.92
N PRO A 231 25.02 -17.28 -2.09
CA PRO A 231 25.29 -18.71 -2.30
C PRO A 231 24.65 -19.63 -1.24
N SER A 232 24.48 -19.14 -0.01
CA SER A 232 23.84 -19.89 1.08
C SER A 232 22.34 -20.13 0.91
N CYS A 233 21.69 -19.54 -0.10
CA CYS A 233 20.26 -19.75 -0.40
C CYS A 233 19.96 -20.99 -1.28
N LEU A 234 20.92 -21.89 -1.49
CA LEU A 234 20.80 -23.01 -2.44
C LEU A 234 19.83 -24.14 -2.02
N SER A 235 19.15 -24.04 -0.87
CA SER A 235 18.29 -25.13 -0.35
C SER A 235 16.83 -24.71 -0.19
N SER A 236 16.12 -24.52 -1.31
CA SER A 236 14.69 -24.86 -1.47
C SER A 236 14.11 -24.24 -2.74
N HIS A 237 13.63 -25.09 -3.64
CA HIS A 237 13.03 -24.69 -4.92
C HIS A 237 11.68 -23.96 -4.81
N VAL A 238 11.15 -23.69 -3.62
CA VAL A 238 9.75 -23.24 -3.45
C VAL A 238 9.60 -21.81 -2.91
N THR A 239 10.66 -21.11 -2.49
CA THR A 239 10.51 -19.75 -1.91
C THR A 239 11.54 -18.76 -2.43
N LYS A 240 11.78 -18.77 -3.74
CA LYS A 240 12.83 -17.99 -4.41
C LYS A 240 12.49 -16.50 -4.63
N LEU A 241 11.50 -15.95 -3.92
CA LEU A 241 10.92 -14.63 -4.19
C LEU A 241 10.99 -13.67 -2.99
N LYS A 242 12.09 -13.68 -2.25
CA LYS A 242 12.18 -12.99 -0.96
C LYS A 242 13.24 -11.90 -1.01
N PHE A 243 12.77 -10.66 -1.21
CA PHE A 243 13.55 -9.42 -1.23
C PHE A 243 14.67 -9.46 -0.20
N VAL A 244 15.91 -9.13 -0.59
CA VAL A 244 17.04 -9.00 0.35
C VAL A 244 16.62 -8.19 1.59
N THR A 245 15.94 -7.06 1.38
CA THR A 245 15.45 -6.19 2.45
C THR A 245 14.37 -6.86 3.31
N ASN A 246 13.41 -7.59 2.73
CA ASN A 246 12.37 -8.27 3.54
C ASN A 246 12.94 -9.49 4.29
N ASN A 247 13.90 -10.20 3.70
CA ASN A 247 14.58 -11.30 4.38
C ASN A 247 15.35 -10.81 5.60
N VAL A 248 16.15 -9.75 5.45
CA VAL A 248 16.88 -9.16 6.58
C VAL A 248 15.90 -8.54 7.58
N ARG A 249 14.85 -7.86 7.10
CA ARG A 249 13.79 -7.27 7.93
C ARG A 249 13.10 -8.33 8.80
N GLU A 250 12.65 -9.44 8.22
CA GLU A 250 11.95 -10.49 8.96
C GLU A 250 12.84 -11.15 10.03
N GLN A 251 14.14 -11.16 9.81
CA GLN A 251 15.14 -11.67 10.75
C GLN A 251 15.63 -10.60 11.76
N LEU A 252 15.05 -9.39 11.77
CA LEU A 252 15.39 -8.39 12.78
C LEU A 252 14.98 -8.88 14.16
N GLU A 253 15.92 -8.76 15.10
CA GLU A 253 15.71 -9.12 16.49
C GLU A 253 14.71 -8.17 17.17
N GLU A 254 14.07 -8.69 18.20
CA GLU A 254 13.16 -7.94 19.06
C GLU A 254 13.95 -7.24 20.18
N SER A 255 14.63 -6.16 19.82
CA SER A 255 15.44 -5.36 20.74
C SER A 255 14.58 -4.59 21.76
N LEU A 256 13.34 -4.24 21.38
CA LEU A 256 12.30 -3.72 22.26
C LEU A 256 11.00 -4.50 22.06
N PRO A 257 10.09 -4.53 23.04
CA PRO A 257 8.83 -5.27 22.94
C PRO A 257 8.03 -4.91 21.68
N GLY A 258 7.73 -5.92 20.86
CA GLY A 258 6.97 -5.80 19.62
C GLY A 258 7.73 -5.23 18.42
N THR A 259 9.08 -5.16 18.47
CA THR A 259 9.90 -4.65 17.36
C THR A 259 10.56 -5.72 16.49
N GLY A 260 10.39 -7.00 16.84
CA GLY A 260 10.90 -8.13 16.07
C GLY A 260 10.37 -8.14 14.63
N GLY A 261 11.17 -8.62 13.69
CA GLY A 261 10.81 -8.64 12.27
C GLY A 261 10.63 -7.25 11.64
N GLY A 262 11.20 -6.20 12.25
CA GLY A 262 11.04 -4.82 11.81
C GLY A 262 9.61 -4.31 11.97
N GLN A 263 8.89 -4.80 12.96
CA GLN A 263 7.56 -4.32 13.32
C GLN A 263 7.65 -3.03 14.14
N ASN A 264 6.56 -2.25 14.08
CA ASN A 264 6.33 -1.10 14.94
C ASN A 264 5.08 -1.41 15.79
N PRO A 265 5.16 -1.38 17.13
CA PRO A 265 4.02 -1.66 17.99
C PRO A 265 2.82 -0.76 17.69
N LYS A 266 3.03 0.53 17.40
CA LYS A 266 1.95 1.48 17.07
C LYS A 266 1.24 1.08 15.78
N ASP A 267 2.01 0.74 14.75
CA ASP A 267 1.45 0.26 13.48
C ASP A 267 0.73 -1.08 13.65
N ASN A 268 1.22 -1.96 14.53
CA ASN A 268 0.57 -3.23 14.82
C ASN A 268 -0.80 -3.03 15.50
N TYR A 269 -0.89 -2.10 16.46
CA TYR A 269 -2.20 -1.71 17.03
C TYR A 269 -3.12 -1.11 15.96
N LEU A 270 -2.59 -0.23 15.11
CA LEU A 270 -3.37 0.38 14.02
C LEU A 270 -3.87 -0.68 13.03
N VAL A 271 -3.03 -1.63 12.61
CA VAL A 271 -3.40 -2.75 11.73
C VAL A 271 -4.52 -3.59 12.35
N LYS A 272 -4.40 -3.96 13.62
CA LYS A 272 -5.44 -4.72 14.33
C LYS A 272 -6.76 -3.95 14.41
N PHE A 273 -6.69 -2.65 14.70
CA PHE A 273 -7.85 -1.77 14.73
C PHE A 273 -8.51 -1.67 13.35
N LEU A 274 -7.73 -1.42 12.30
CA LEU A 274 -8.20 -1.32 10.91
C LEU A 274 -8.83 -2.61 10.41
N PHE A 275 -8.31 -3.77 10.83
CA PHE A 275 -8.87 -5.07 10.51
C PHE A 275 -10.19 -5.32 11.25
N LEU A 276 -10.31 -4.97 12.53
CA LEU A 276 -11.52 -5.26 13.33
C LEU A 276 -12.70 -4.33 13.03
N LEU A 277 -12.44 -3.10 12.58
CA LEU A 277 -13.47 -2.07 12.45
C LEU A 277 -14.57 -2.40 11.43
N PRO A 278 -14.26 -2.85 10.19
CA PRO A 278 -15.31 -3.24 9.23
C PRO A 278 -16.16 -4.42 9.75
N PHE A 279 -15.55 -5.40 10.42
CA PHE A 279 -16.29 -6.50 11.06
C PHE A 279 -17.22 -6.00 12.16
N CYS A 280 -16.75 -5.09 13.03
CA CYS A 280 -17.59 -4.48 14.06
C CYS A 280 -18.75 -3.68 13.45
N ALA A 281 -18.51 -2.97 12.35
CA ALA A 281 -19.54 -2.23 11.64
C ALA A 281 -20.61 -3.16 11.03
N VAL A 282 -20.19 -4.27 10.39
CA VAL A 282 -21.12 -5.29 9.87
C VAL A 282 -21.91 -5.93 11.00
N LEU A 283 -21.24 -6.34 12.09
CA LEU A 283 -21.91 -6.92 13.26
C LEU A 283 -22.93 -5.96 13.85
N PHE A 284 -22.59 -4.68 14.00
CA PHE A 284 -23.51 -3.65 14.48
C PHE A 284 -24.72 -3.48 13.55
N CYS A 285 -24.50 -3.48 12.23
CA CYS A 285 -25.57 -3.43 11.23
C CYS A 285 -26.47 -4.68 11.29
N CYS A 286 -25.89 -5.87 11.48
CA CYS A 286 -26.62 -7.12 11.67
C CYS A 286 -27.44 -7.10 12.95
N CYS A 287 -26.86 -6.68 14.09
CA CYS A 287 -27.56 -6.52 15.36
C CYS A 287 -28.71 -5.52 15.23
N ARG A 288 -28.49 -4.35 14.61
CA ARG A 288 -29.57 -3.37 14.37
C ARG A 288 -30.69 -3.94 13.50
N SER A 289 -30.36 -4.70 12.47
CA SER A 289 -31.34 -5.37 11.62
C SER A 289 -32.11 -6.43 12.40
N PHE A 290 -31.43 -7.18 13.28
CA PHE A 290 -32.04 -8.17 14.17
C PHE A 290 -33.00 -7.52 15.18
N LEU A 291 -32.59 -6.43 15.84
CA LEU A 291 -33.42 -5.68 16.78
C LEU A 291 -34.67 -5.08 16.11
N LYS A 292 -34.55 -4.55 14.88
CA LYS A 292 -35.72 -4.07 14.11
C LYS A 292 -36.65 -5.20 13.68
N ASN A 293 -36.10 -6.37 13.34
CA ASN A 293 -36.84 -7.52 12.83
C ASN A 293 -37.25 -8.53 13.91
N GLN A 294 -37.17 -8.17 15.20
CA GLN A 294 -37.55 -9.06 16.31
C GLN A 294 -38.98 -9.61 16.17
N ARG A 295 -39.86 -8.96 15.40
CA ARG A 295 -41.20 -9.48 15.06
C ARG A 295 -41.28 -10.58 13.99
N TYR A 296 -40.21 -10.89 13.25
CA TYR A 296 -40.27 -11.83 12.11
C TYR A 296 -39.28 -13.01 12.16
N PHE A 297 -38.40 -13.10 13.17
CA PHE A 297 -37.30 -14.08 13.15
C PHE A 297 -37.70 -15.54 13.42
N GLY A 298 -38.95 -15.81 13.79
CA GLY A 298 -39.46 -17.19 13.82
C GLY A 298 -39.31 -17.92 12.47
N SER A 299 -39.12 -17.21 11.34
CA SER A 299 -39.05 -17.82 10.01
C SER A 299 -37.72 -17.68 9.26
N CYS A 300 -36.77 -16.83 9.68
CA CYS A 300 -35.61 -16.49 8.85
C CYS A 300 -34.46 -17.51 8.90
N CYS A 301 -34.22 -18.18 10.03
CA CYS A 301 -33.10 -19.12 10.17
C CYS A 301 -33.26 -20.41 9.35
N ARG A 302 -34.45 -20.72 8.82
CA ARG A 302 -34.68 -22.00 8.13
C ARG A 302 -34.60 -21.90 6.60
N ASN A 303 -34.90 -20.76 6.00
CA ASN A 303 -35.30 -20.73 4.57
C ASN A 303 -34.62 -19.66 3.68
N SER A 304 -33.55 -18.96 4.10
CA SER A 304 -32.94 -17.96 3.19
C SER A 304 -31.86 -18.55 2.27
N LEU A 305 -30.64 -18.79 2.75
CA LEU A 305 -29.53 -19.07 1.82
C LEU A 305 -29.69 -20.37 1.01
N CYS A 306 -30.14 -21.47 1.63
CA CYS A 306 -30.34 -22.73 0.92
C CYS A 306 -31.45 -22.65 -0.14
N ASP A 307 -32.61 -22.04 0.18
CA ASP A 307 -33.68 -21.88 -0.81
C ASP A 307 -33.29 -20.92 -1.93
N HIS A 308 -32.48 -19.89 -1.64
CA HIS A 308 -31.98 -18.97 -2.66
C HIS A 308 -30.99 -19.63 -3.63
N VAL A 309 -30.06 -20.45 -3.11
CA VAL A 309 -29.16 -21.27 -3.95
C VAL A 309 -29.96 -22.28 -4.78
N ARG A 310 -30.98 -22.92 -4.17
CA ARG A 310 -31.89 -23.81 -4.88
C ARG A 310 -32.64 -23.10 -6.00
N HIS A 311 -33.14 -21.89 -5.74
CA HIS A 311 -33.85 -21.07 -6.72
C HIS A 311 -32.94 -20.63 -7.88
N LEU A 312 -31.70 -20.25 -7.59
CA LEU A 312 -30.71 -19.90 -8.61
C LEU A 312 -30.37 -21.12 -9.47
N TYR A 313 -30.18 -22.29 -8.84
CA TYR A 313 -29.95 -23.57 -9.53
C TYR A 313 -31.11 -23.92 -10.47
N TYR A 314 -32.36 -23.82 -10.01
CA TYR A 314 -33.53 -24.08 -10.87
C TYR A 314 -33.64 -23.09 -12.03
N ARG A 315 -33.33 -21.81 -11.81
CA ARG A 315 -33.37 -20.77 -12.85
C ARG A 315 -32.27 -20.94 -13.91
N ILE A 316 -31.10 -21.44 -13.52
CA ILE A 316 -30.01 -21.77 -14.45
C ILE A 316 -30.38 -23.04 -15.23
N LYS A 317 -30.93 -24.06 -14.55
CA LYS A 317 -31.33 -25.33 -15.17
C LYS A 317 -32.50 -25.18 -16.16
N SER A 318 -33.41 -24.24 -15.93
CA SER A 318 -34.59 -24.04 -16.79
C SER A 318 -34.33 -23.12 -18.01
N ARG A 319 -33.12 -22.56 -18.18
CA ARG A 319 -32.81 -21.73 -19.36
C ARG A 319 -32.37 -22.59 -20.54
N VAL A 320 -33.37 -23.02 -21.32
CA VAL A 320 -33.23 -23.24 -22.77
C VAL A 320 -32.60 -21.99 -23.40
N PRO A 321 -31.60 -22.11 -24.29
CA PRO A 321 -30.76 -20.99 -24.69
C PRO A 321 -31.57 -20.04 -25.59
N LEU A 322 -32.00 -18.91 -25.01
CA LEU A 322 -32.55 -17.79 -25.76
C LEU A 322 -31.45 -17.25 -26.67
N ALA A 323 -31.66 -17.41 -27.98
CA ALA A 323 -30.92 -16.72 -29.02
C ALA A 323 -30.84 -15.23 -28.68
N TYR A 324 -29.62 -14.73 -28.53
CA TYR A 324 -29.35 -13.30 -28.47
C TYR A 324 -29.84 -12.68 -29.78
N THR A 325 -31.04 -12.10 -29.77
CA THR A 325 -31.46 -11.17 -30.80
C THR A 325 -30.51 -9.99 -30.73
N THR A 326 -29.66 -9.90 -31.74
CA THR A 326 -28.85 -8.74 -32.08
C THR A 326 -29.75 -7.51 -32.09
N ILE A 327 -29.70 -6.73 -31.02
CA ILE A 327 -30.28 -5.40 -30.99
C ILE A 327 -29.41 -4.57 -31.93
N SER A 328 -29.89 -4.40 -33.16
CA SER A 328 -29.32 -3.51 -34.15
C SER A 328 -29.05 -2.14 -33.54
N THR A 329 -27.80 -1.72 -33.64
CA THR A 329 -27.29 -0.42 -33.22
C THR A 329 -27.84 0.67 -34.14
N SER A 330 -29.10 1.09 -33.95
CA SER A 330 -29.63 2.26 -34.66
C SER A 330 -30.80 2.93 -33.96
N THR A 331 -30.76 3.12 -32.63
CA THR A 331 -31.53 4.21 -31.99
C THR A 331 -30.95 4.57 -30.61
N PHE A 332 -29.68 4.95 -30.58
CA PHE A 332 -29.13 5.71 -29.46
C PHE A 332 -29.64 7.16 -29.57
N ASN A 333 -30.85 7.43 -29.06
CA ASN A 333 -31.31 8.76 -28.65
C ASN A 333 -32.69 8.65 -28.01
N SER A 334 -32.74 8.27 -26.73
CA SER A 334 -33.60 8.87 -25.69
C SER A 334 -33.75 7.93 -24.48
N PRO A 335 -33.61 8.44 -23.25
CA PRO A 335 -33.93 7.69 -22.04
C PRO A 335 -35.45 7.67 -21.87
N HIS A 336 -36.13 6.85 -22.66
CA HIS A 336 -37.57 6.62 -22.56
C HIS A 336 -37.81 5.14 -22.23
N LYS A 337 -37.84 4.81 -20.95
CA LYS A 337 -38.50 3.58 -20.50
C LYS A 337 -39.91 3.95 -20.04
N LEU A 338 -40.87 3.58 -20.88
CA LEU A 338 -42.30 3.70 -20.65
C LEU A 338 -42.68 2.75 -19.50
N ILE A 339 -42.88 3.27 -18.29
CA ILE A 339 -43.59 2.55 -17.22
C ILE A 339 -44.93 3.27 -17.08
N ASN A 340 -46.00 2.59 -17.48
CA ASN A 340 -47.41 3.00 -17.37
C ASN A 340 -47.74 4.41 -17.85
N GLY A 341 -47.42 4.73 -19.12
CA GLY A 341 -47.93 5.93 -19.80
C GLY A 341 -47.42 7.28 -19.30
N VAL A 342 -46.72 7.32 -18.16
CA VAL A 342 -46.12 8.54 -17.60
C VAL A 342 -44.63 8.54 -17.95
N GLN A 343 -44.24 9.54 -18.74
CA GLN A 343 -42.87 9.69 -19.24
C GLN A 343 -41.96 10.19 -18.10
N TYR A 344 -41.43 9.28 -17.29
CA TYR A 344 -40.47 9.63 -16.24
C TYR A 344 -39.14 10.03 -16.87
N LYS A 345 -38.91 11.34 -17.03
CA LYS A 345 -37.63 11.91 -17.44
C LYS A 345 -36.67 11.81 -16.26
N VAL A 346 -35.90 10.72 -16.16
CA VAL A 346 -34.79 10.64 -15.18
C VAL A 346 -33.89 11.84 -15.47
N PRO A 347 -33.70 12.78 -14.53
CA PRO A 347 -32.92 13.97 -14.80
C PRO A 347 -31.53 13.64 -15.33
N ALA A 348 -31.12 14.25 -16.45
CA ALA A 348 -29.85 13.95 -17.12
C ALA A 348 -28.61 14.14 -16.22
N TYR A 349 -28.72 14.98 -15.19
CA TYR A 349 -27.65 15.17 -14.19
C TYR A 349 -27.44 13.97 -13.26
N LEU A 350 -28.36 12.99 -13.21
CA LEU A 350 -28.20 11.77 -12.40
C LEU A 350 -27.21 10.79 -13.04
N GLY A 351 -27.02 10.86 -14.36
CA GLY A 351 -26.08 10.01 -15.11
C GLY A 351 -24.64 10.48 -15.01
N SER A 352 -24.21 11.09 -13.89
CA SER A 352 -22.87 11.66 -13.76
C SER A 352 -21.82 10.55 -13.81
N ILE A 353 -21.35 10.25 -15.02
CA ILE A 353 -20.19 9.42 -15.35
C ILE A 353 -19.01 9.71 -14.41
N SER A 354 -18.92 10.96 -13.93
CA SER A 354 -17.92 11.42 -12.97
C SER A 354 -18.04 10.89 -11.54
N VAL A 355 -19.25 10.65 -11.00
CA VAL A 355 -19.40 10.43 -9.54
C VAL A 355 -18.86 9.06 -9.10
N CYS A 356 -19.21 7.98 -9.80
CA CYS A 356 -18.71 6.64 -9.41
C CYS A 356 -17.19 6.54 -9.55
N LEU A 357 -16.63 7.09 -10.63
CA LEU A 357 -15.18 7.11 -10.84
C LEU A 357 -14.49 7.97 -9.78
N LEU A 358 -15.04 9.15 -9.47
CA LEU A 358 -14.53 10.01 -8.40
C LEU A 358 -14.57 9.30 -7.05
N VAL A 359 -15.68 8.64 -6.72
CA VAL A 359 -15.83 7.87 -5.49
C VAL A 359 -14.81 6.72 -5.44
N ALA A 360 -14.58 6.02 -6.55
CA ALA A 360 -13.56 4.97 -6.62
C ALA A 360 -12.14 5.51 -6.37
N VAL A 361 -11.77 6.63 -7.01
CA VAL A 361 -10.46 7.28 -6.83
C VAL A 361 -10.29 7.78 -5.40
N VAL A 362 -11.30 8.44 -4.83
CA VAL A 362 -11.28 8.91 -3.44
C VAL A 362 -11.16 7.74 -2.47
N SER A 363 -11.88 6.64 -2.71
CA SER A 363 -11.83 5.44 -1.86
C SER A 363 -10.44 4.80 -1.88
N LEU A 364 -9.81 4.72 -3.06
CA LEU A 364 -8.44 4.21 -3.21
C LEU A 364 -7.41 5.15 -2.57
N GLY A 365 -7.55 6.46 -2.72
CA GLY A 365 -6.65 7.44 -2.12
C GLY A 365 -6.70 7.41 -0.59
N LEU A 366 -7.91 7.34 -0.01
CA LEU A 366 -8.10 7.24 1.43
C LEU A 366 -7.59 5.90 1.99
N SER A 367 -7.78 4.79 1.28
CA SER A 367 -7.29 3.49 1.74
C SER A 367 -5.77 3.44 1.78
N ILE A 368 -5.08 3.94 0.76
CA ILE A 368 -3.61 4.04 0.73
C ILE A 368 -3.10 4.94 1.86
N PHE A 369 -3.82 6.03 2.17
CA PHE A 369 -3.45 6.96 3.23
C PHE A 369 -3.61 6.38 4.64
N ILE A 370 -4.67 5.60 4.89
CA ILE A 370 -4.98 5.05 6.21
C ILE A 370 -4.09 3.84 6.55
N VAL A 371 -3.69 3.04 5.55
CA VAL A 371 -2.86 1.86 5.76
C VAL A 371 -1.41 2.26 6.04
N PRO A 372 -0.82 1.85 7.18
CA PRO A 372 0.56 2.19 7.50
C PRO A 372 1.53 1.65 6.44
N ARG A 373 2.53 2.47 6.07
CA ARG A 373 3.44 2.17 4.95
C ARG A 373 4.35 0.98 5.21
N GLN A 374 4.85 0.87 6.45
CA GLN A 374 5.88 -0.08 6.83
C GLN A 374 5.29 -1.38 7.41
N VAL A 375 4.27 -1.94 6.77
CA VAL A 375 3.71 -3.26 7.14
C VAL A 375 4.21 -4.35 6.17
N ALA A 376 3.87 -5.60 6.46
CA ALA A 376 4.15 -6.69 5.52
C ALA A 376 3.39 -6.47 4.20
N PRO A 377 3.97 -6.81 3.03
CA PRO A 377 3.36 -6.59 1.71
C PRO A 377 1.91 -7.08 1.58
N TRP A 378 1.62 -8.28 2.09
CA TRP A 378 0.29 -8.88 2.07
C TRP A 378 -0.69 -8.19 3.01
N THR A 379 -0.26 -7.85 4.23
CA THR A 379 -1.09 -7.12 5.19
C THR A 379 -1.52 -5.77 4.63
N GLY A 380 -0.58 -5.04 4.04
CA GLY A 380 -0.88 -3.75 3.41
C GLY A 380 -1.84 -3.89 2.23
N LEU A 381 -1.62 -4.88 1.35
CA LEU A 381 -2.49 -5.13 0.21
C LEU A 381 -3.93 -5.48 0.63
N LEU A 382 -4.08 -6.41 1.59
CA LEU A 382 -5.39 -6.84 2.07
C LEU A 382 -6.17 -5.69 2.71
N LEU A 383 -5.52 -4.92 3.59
CA LEU A 383 -6.14 -3.75 4.21
C LEU A 383 -6.51 -2.68 3.17
N MET A 384 -5.66 -2.44 2.18
CA MET A 384 -5.96 -1.49 1.10
C MET A 384 -7.24 -1.91 0.37
N TYR A 385 -7.39 -3.18 0.01
CA TYR A 385 -8.61 -3.66 -0.65
C TYR A 385 -9.84 -3.56 0.27
N GLU A 386 -9.73 -4.07 1.49
CA GLU A 386 -10.81 -4.03 2.48
C GLU A 386 -11.34 -2.60 2.67
N TRP A 387 -10.44 -1.64 2.88
CA TRP A 387 -10.81 -0.23 3.08
C TRP A 387 -11.26 0.45 1.80
N THR A 388 -10.66 0.15 0.65
CA THR A 388 -11.13 0.69 -0.64
C THR A 388 -12.58 0.27 -0.89
N PHE A 389 -12.90 -1.01 -0.73
CA PHE A 389 -14.26 -1.51 -0.90
C PHE A 389 -15.21 -0.96 0.16
N THR A 390 -14.80 -0.93 1.43
CA THR A 390 -15.63 -0.42 2.53
C THR A 390 -16.00 1.05 2.31
N ILE A 391 -15.01 1.91 2.02
CA ILE A 391 -15.23 3.33 1.75
C ILE A 391 -16.07 3.51 0.48
N PHE A 392 -15.79 2.75 -0.57
CA PHE A 392 -16.57 2.80 -1.81
C PHE A 392 -18.03 2.44 -1.55
N PHE A 393 -18.32 1.36 -0.83
CA PHE A 393 -19.69 0.96 -0.52
C PHE A 393 -20.42 1.99 0.35
N ILE A 394 -19.75 2.63 1.29
CA ILE A 394 -20.34 3.70 2.11
C ILE A 394 -20.66 4.92 1.24
N LEU A 395 -19.70 5.41 0.46
CA LEU A 395 -19.86 6.62 -0.36
C LEU A 395 -20.85 6.41 -1.52
N PHE A 396 -20.66 5.33 -2.28
CA PHE A 396 -21.52 5.02 -3.42
C PHE A 396 -22.90 4.56 -2.96
N GLY A 397 -23.01 3.78 -1.88
CA GLY A 397 -24.29 3.45 -1.26
C GLY A 397 -25.03 4.67 -0.74
N GLY A 398 -24.31 5.62 -0.11
CA GLY A 398 -24.87 6.92 0.30
C GLY A 398 -25.39 7.73 -0.89
N TYR A 399 -24.65 7.75 -2.01
CA TYR A 399 -25.10 8.36 -3.26
C TYR A 399 -26.39 7.70 -3.79
N LEU A 400 -26.43 6.37 -3.89
CA LEU A 400 -27.63 5.66 -4.35
C LEU A 400 -28.83 5.91 -3.42
N ASN A 401 -28.62 5.98 -2.10
CA ASN A 401 -29.67 6.29 -1.14
C ASN A 401 -30.20 7.73 -1.32
N LEU A 402 -29.32 8.69 -1.61
CA LEU A 402 -29.72 10.07 -1.94
C LEU A 402 -30.59 10.10 -3.21
N ILE A 403 -30.22 9.31 -4.24
CA ILE A 403 -31.00 9.21 -5.48
C ILE A 403 -32.36 8.56 -5.23
N TYR A 404 -32.40 7.51 -4.42
CA TYR A 404 -33.65 6.86 -3.99
C TYR A 404 -34.57 7.85 -3.25
N HIS A 405 -34.04 8.61 -2.29
CA HIS A 405 -34.84 9.64 -1.59
C HIS A 405 -35.31 10.75 -2.51
N ARG A 406 -34.51 11.17 -3.51
CA ARG A 406 -34.95 12.11 -4.55
C ARG A 406 -36.13 11.57 -5.35
N GLY A 407 -36.09 10.29 -5.74
CA GLY A 407 -37.23 9.62 -6.38
C GLY A 407 -38.49 9.71 -5.52
N ARG A 408 -38.36 9.42 -4.21
CA ARG A 408 -39.48 9.47 -3.26
C ARG A 408 -40.06 10.89 -3.08
N ILE A 409 -39.20 11.92 -3.03
CA ILE A 409 -39.65 13.32 -2.90
C ILE A 409 -40.41 13.76 -4.16
N ILE A 410 -39.90 13.46 -5.36
CA ILE A 410 -40.58 13.78 -6.62
C ILE A 410 -41.93 13.06 -6.70
N ALA A 411 -41.99 11.80 -6.25
CA ALA A 411 -43.25 11.08 -6.14
C ALA A 411 -44.24 11.82 -5.22
N SER A 412 -43.81 12.36 -4.08
CA SER A 412 -44.70 13.06 -3.14
C SER A 412 -45.22 14.42 -3.61
N GLN A 413 -44.46 15.11 -4.47
CA GLN A 413 -44.78 16.48 -4.93
C GLN A 413 -45.74 16.51 -6.13
N MET A 414 -45.95 15.40 -6.84
CA MET A 414 -46.84 15.39 -8.00
C MET A 414 -48.33 15.48 -7.60
N PRO A 415 -49.06 16.53 -8.04
CA PRO A 415 -50.48 16.71 -7.77
C PRO A 415 -51.32 15.59 -8.38
N SER A 416 -52.35 15.17 -7.65
CA SER A 416 -53.40 14.26 -8.09
C SER A 416 -54.29 14.93 -9.15
N SER A 417 -53.81 15.10 -10.38
CA SER A 417 -54.63 15.57 -11.50
C SER A 417 -54.50 14.62 -12.69
N LEU A 418 -55.05 13.42 -12.54
CA LEU A 418 -55.39 12.49 -13.64
C LEU A 418 -56.36 11.45 -13.09
N SER A 419 -57.51 11.94 -12.60
CA SER A 419 -58.71 11.11 -12.47
C SER A 419 -59.27 10.90 -13.88
N HIS A 420 -58.80 9.88 -14.60
CA HIS A 420 -59.57 9.31 -15.70
C HIS A 420 -60.45 8.19 -15.14
N PRO A 421 -61.74 8.15 -15.50
CA PRO A 421 -62.74 7.35 -14.80
C PRO A 421 -62.62 5.87 -15.16
N GLU A 422 -62.70 5.07 -14.10
CA GLU A 422 -63.28 3.72 -14.01
C GLU A 422 -63.54 3.01 -15.34
N SER A 423 -62.61 2.14 -15.72
CA SER A 423 -62.95 0.90 -16.42
C SER A 423 -62.68 -0.24 -15.46
N SER A 424 -63.74 -0.65 -14.75
CA SER A 424 -63.84 -1.95 -14.10
C SER A 424 -63.72 -3.04 -15.16
N ASP A 425 -62.76 -3.95 -15.01
CA ASP A 425 -63.04 -5.39 -14.86
C ASP A 425 -61.75 -6.21 -15.01
N ASP A 426 -61.62 -7.14 -14.06
CA ASP A 426 -60.85 -8.38 -14.14
C ASP A 426 -59.30 -8.30 -14.04
N ASP A 427 -58.79 -8.17 -12.81
CA ASP A 427 -57.38 -8.44 -12.51
C ASP A 427 -57.20 -9.05 -11.09
N SER A 428 -57.99 -10.08 -10.75
CA SER A 428 -57.82 -10.80 -9.48
C SER A 428 -56.62 -11.75 -9.47
N GLU A 429 -56.02 -12.09 -10.62
CA GLU A 429 -54.91 -13.06 -10.67
C GLU A 429 -53.51 -12.42 -10.56
N LYS A 430 -53.37 -11.10 -10.61
CA LYS A 430 -52.07 -10.41 -10.51
C LYS A 430 -51.68 -9.98 -9.09
N VAL A 431 -52.55 -10.15 -8.10
CA VAL A 431 -52.26 -9.71 -6.71
C VAL A 431 -51.20 -10.59 -6.04
N HIS A 432 -51.11 -11.89 -6.38
CA HIS A 432 -50.13 -12.78 -5.77
C HIS A 432 -48.70 -12.68 -6.33
N GLN A 433 -48.49 -12.00 -7.46
CA GLN A 433 -47.14 -11.86 -8.04
C GLN A 433 -46.38 -10.61 -7.54
N ARG A 434 -47.05 -9.66 -6.90
CA ARG A 434 -46.44 -8.39 -6.45
C ARG A 434 -45.72 -8.43 -5.10
N GLN A 435 -45.89 -9.48 -4.29
CA GLN A 435 -45.13 -9.66 -3.03
C GLN A 435 -43.94 -10.62 -3.15
N MET A 436 -43.63 -11.06 -4.36
CA MET A 436 -42.44 -11.87 -4.61
C MET A 436 -41.23 -10.96 -4.44
N SER A 437 -40.61 -11.01 -3.24
CA SER A 437 -39.35 -10.36 -2.87
C SER A 437 -38.34 -10.56 -4.00
N SER A 438 -38.34 -9.62 -4.95
CA SER A 438 -37.58 -9.75 -6.18
C SER A 438 -36.13 -9.53 -5.79
N CYS A 439 -35.42 -10.63 -5.55
CA CYS A 439 -33.98 -10.62 -5.41
C CYS A 439 -33.44 -9.88 -6.62
N ASP A 440 -32.93 -8.66 -6.41
CA ASP A 440 -32.55 -7.73 -7.48
C ASP A 440 -31.26 -8.22 -8.14
N ALA A 441 -31.37 -9.29 -8.92
CA ALA A 441 -30.25 -10.00 -9.51
C ALA A 441 -29.38 -9.06 -10.35
N ALA A 442 -29.97 -8.05 -10.98
CA ALA A 442 -29.22 -7.08 -11.77
C ALA A 442 -28.31 -6.20 -10.91
N THR A 443 -28.77 -5.75 -9.74
CA THR A 443 -27.91 -5.00 -8.80
C THR A 443 -26.74 -5.86 -8.33
N TRP A 444 -26.98 -7.15 -8.08
CA TRP A 444 -25.92 -8.11 -7.80
C TRP A 444 -24.96 -8.28 -8.97
N PHE A 445 -25.44 -8.43 -10.21
CA PHE A 445 -24.58 -8.56 -11.39
C PHE A 445 -23.69 -7.33 -11.60
N TYR A 446 -24.23 -6.12 -11.47
CA TYR A 446 -23.43 -4.91 -11.56
C TYR A 446 -22.42 -4.81 -10.42
N GLY A 447 -22.84 -5.05 -9.17
CA GLY A 447 -21.96 -5.03 -8.01
C GLY A 447 -20.80 -6.03 -8.11
N LEU A 448 -21.11 -7.29 -8.44
CA LEU A 448 -20.13 -8.35 -8.60
C LEU A 448 -19.20 -8.08 -9.80
N GLY A 449 -19.73 -7.58 -10.91
CA GLY A 449 -18.92 -7.20 -12.08
C GLY A 449 -17.93 -6.08 -11.77
N MET A 450 -18.35 -5.07 -11.01
CA MET A 450 -17.48 -3.97 -10.57
C MET A 450 -16.37 -4.49 -9.65
N ALA A 451 -16.72 -5.31 -8.66
CA ALA A 451 -15.74 -5.90 -7.73
C ALA A 451 -14.75 -6.84 -8.45
N PHE A 452 -15.24 -7.68 -9.36
CA PHE A 452 -14.41 -8.58 -10.15
C PHE A 452 -13.38 -7.81 -10.99
N LEU A 453 -13.80 -6.78 -11.72
CA LEU A 453 -12.88 -5.97 -12.54
C LEU A 453 -11.89 -5.17 -11.68
N ALA A 454 -12.32 -4.69 -10.50
CA ALA A 454 -11.45 -3.97 -9.57
C ALA A 454 -10.33 -4.85 -8.99
N ILE A 455 -10.59 -6.14 -8.78
CA ILE A 455 -9.57 -7.12 -8.37
C ILE A 455 -8.74 -7.57 -9.58
N ALA A 456 -9.39 -7.91 -10.69
CA ALA A 456 -8.71 -8.43 -11.88
C ALA A 456 -7.69 -7.45 -12.44
N THR A 457 -8.02 -6.16 -12.54
CA THR A 457 -7.17 -5.11 -13.15
C THR A 457 -5.73 -5.10 -12.62
N PRO A 458 -5.47 -4.94 -11.31
CA PRO A 458 -4.12 -5.00 -10.75
C PRO A 458 -3.54 -6.42 -10.68
N SER A 459 -4.38 -7.48 -10.70
CA SER A 459 -3.91 -8.87 -10.70
C SER A 459 -3.47 -9.37 -12.09
N LEU A 460 -3.92 -8.76 -13.19
CA LEU A 460 -3.60 -9.20 -14.56
C LEU A 460 -2.11 -9.42 -14.81
N PRO A 461 -1.19 -8.52 -14.45
CA PRO A 461 0.23 -8.74 -14.73
C PRO A 461 0.81 -9.94 -13.97
N PHE A 462 0.30 -10.22 -12.77
CA PHE A 462 0.70 -11.39 -11.99
C PHE A 462 0.16 -12.69 -12.59
N LEU A 463 -1.09 -12.69 -13.05
CA LEU A 463 -1.72 -13.85 -13.70
C LEU A 463 -0.98 -14.27 -14.98
N PHE A 464 -0.43 -13.31 -15.73
CA PHE A 464 0.36 -13.58 -16.93
C PHE A 464 1.87 -13.78 -16.66
N GLY A 465 2.31 -13.74 -15.40
CA GLY A 465 3.72 -13.90 -15.05
C GLY A 465 4.63 -12.79 -15.60
N ILE A 466 4.07 -11.62 -15.90
CA ILE A 466 4.82 -10.51 -16.50
C ILE A 466 5.69 -9.87 -15.42
N THR A 467 6.99 -9.78 -15.65
CA THR A 467 7.94 -9.18 -14.70
C THR A 467 8.37 -7.77 -15.09
N ALA A 468 8.33 -7.43 -16.37
CA ALA A 468 8.79 -6.14 -16.88
C ALA A 468 7.88 -5.00 -16.41
N LEU A 469 8.45 -4.03 -15.67
CA LEU A 469 7.71 -2.94 -15.03
C LEU A 469 6.77 -2.20 -15.99
N PHE A 470 7.27 -1.77 -17.15
CA PHE A 470 6.47 -1.02 -18.11
C PHE A 470 5.31 -1.83 -18.69
N LEU A 471 5.51 -3.13 -18.91
CA LEU A 471 4.44 -4.00 -19.40
C LEU A 471 3.38 -4.25 -18.31
N ARG A 472 3.81 -4.37 -17.04
CA ARG A 472 2.87 -4.42 -15.89
C ARG A 472 2.01 -3.16 -15.83
N LEU A 473 2.64 -1.99 -15.87
CA LEU A 473 1.95 -0.70 -15.82
C LEU A 473 1.00 -0.53 -17.01
N ALA A 474 1.43 -0.89 -18.22
CA ALA A 474 0.58 -0.83 -19.41
C ALA A 474 -0.69 -1.70 -19.26
N LEU A 475 -0.55 -2.93 -18.77
CA LEU A 475 -1.70 -3.80 -18.52
C LEU A 475 -2.62 -3.27 -17.43
N MET A 476 -2.07 -2.71 -16.36
CA MET A 476 -2.87 -2.07 -15.30
C MET A 476 -3.64 -0.85 -15.84
N VAL A 477 -3.04 -0.06 -16.74
CA VAL A 477 -3.70 1.08 -17.39
C VAL A 477 -4.85 0.61 -18.29
N VAL A 478 -4.62 -0.41 -19.11
CA VAL A 478 -5.68 -0.98 -19.98
C VAL A 478 -6.81 -1.59 -19.16
N GLY A 479 -6.49 -2.39 -18.14
CA GLY A 479 -7.49 -2.93 -17.22
C GLY A 479 -8.25 -1.83 -16.49
N GLY A 480 -7.55 -0.77 -16.06
CA GLY A 480 -8.14 0.40 -15.41
C GLY A 480 -9.11 1.15 -16.30
N ALA A 481 -8.81 1.28 -17.59
CA ALA A 481 -9.72 1.87 -18.58
C ALA A 481 -10.99 1.02 -18.74
N ILE A 482 -10.86 -0.31 -18.84
CA ILE A 482 -12.01 -1.23 -18.91
C ILE A 482 -12.87 -1.12 -17.64
N LEU A 483 -12.23 -1.11 -16.47
CA LEU A 483 -12.89 -0.93 -15.18
C LEU A 483 -13.63 0.40 -15.12
N ALA A 484 -13.02 1.51 -15.55
CA ALA A 484 -13.65 2.82 -15.56
C ALA A 484 -14.91 2.87 -16.45
N CYS A 485 -14.84 2.26 -17.65
CA CYS A 485 -15.99 2.12 -18.54
C CYS A 485 -17.12 1.32 -17.88
N PHE A 486 -16.79 0.18 -17.26
CA PHE A 486 -17.79 -0.67 -16.61
C PHE A 486 -18.40 -0.04 -15.34
N LEU A 487 -17.58 0.63 -14.52
CA LEU A 487 -18.01 1.38 -13.34
C LEU A 487 -19.01 2.47 -13.73
N THR A 488 -18.70 3.19 -14.81
CA THR A 488 -19.57 4.24 -15.36
C THR A 488 -20.92 3.68 -15.79
N TYR A 489 -20.90 2.63 -16.62
CA TYR A 489 -22.11 1.98 -17.12
C TYR A 489 -22.97 1.40 -15.99
N SER A 490 -22.32 0.72 -15.04
CA SER A 490 -22.99 0.12 -13.89
C SER A 490 -23.60 1.18 -12.98
N SER A 491 -22.87 2.27 -12.74
CA SER A 491 -23.33 3.40 -11.92
C SER A 491 -24.61 4.02 -12.47
N GLU A 492 -24.66 4.30 -13.77
CA GLU A 492 -25.84 4.87 -14.41
C GLU A 492 -27.06 3.97 -14.23
N ARG A 493 -26.90 2.67 -14.49
CA ARG A 493 -27.98 1.67 -14.35
C ARG A 493 -28.46 1.54 -12.91
N LEU A 494 -27.55 1.54 -11.94
CA LEU A 494 -27.87 1.45 -10.52
C LEU A 494 -28.55 2.74 -10.00
N ALA A 495 -28.12 3.91 -10.47
CA ALA A 495 -28.73 5.19 -10.12
C ALA A 495 -30.17 5.28 -10.66
N ILE A 496 -30.38 4.95 -11.94
CA ILE A 496 -31.73 4.90 -12.54
C ILE A 496 -32.63 3.95 -11.76
N ARG A 497 -32.14 2.74 -11.42
CA ARG A 497 -32.90 1.77 -10.63
C ARG A 497 -33.25 2.27 -9.24
N SER A 498 -32.29 2.89 -8.55
CA SER A 498 -32.50 3.45 -7.20
C SER A 498 -33.56 4.56 -7.24
N PHE A 499 -33.52 5.41 -8.27
CA PHE A 499 -34.52 6.45 -8.50
C PHE A 499 -35.93 5.87 -8.73
N LEU A 500 -36.06 4.89 -9.63
CA LEU A 500 -37.33 4.23 -9.95
C LEU A 500 -37.92 3.52 -8.72
N LYS A 501 -37.09 2.83 -7.93
CA LYS A 501 -37.52 2.20 -6.68
C LYS A 501 -38.10 3.21 -5.69
N GLY A 502 -37.53 4.41 -5.63
CA GLY A 502 -38.06 5.51 -4.82
C GLY A 502 -39.42 6.04 -5.31
N LEU A 503 -39.69 5.98 -6.61
CA LEU A 503 -40.99 6.35 -7.20
C LEU A 503 -42.07 5.30 -6.89
N GLU A 504 -41.75 4.00 -7.09
CA GLU A 504 -42.70 2.88 -6.95
C GLU A 504 -43.21 2.67 -5.52
N GLU A 505 -42.42 2.99 -4.49
CA GLU A 505 -42.84 2.77 -3.10
C GLU A 505 -44.03 3.65 -2.67
N ARG A 506 -44.30 4.75 -3.40
CA ARG A 506 -45.56 5.52 -3.26
C ARG A 506 -46.77 4.67 -3.69
N ASP A 507 -46.66 3.91 -4.78
CA ASP A 507 -47.78 3.12 -5.31
C ASP A 507 -48.19 1.99 -4.36
N VAL A 508 -47.22 1.38 -3.65
CA VAL A 508 -47.50 0.35 -2.65
C VAL A 508 -48.18 0.94 -1.41
N ALA A 509 -47.69 2.07 -0.90
CA ALA A 509 -48.33 2.75 0.24
C ALA A 509 -49.75 3.25 -0.11
N ARG A 510 -49.99 3.65 -1.37
CA ARG A 510 -51.31 4.08 -1.84
C ARG A 510 -52.29 2.91 -1.94
N ASN A 511 -51.85 1.75 -2.44
CA ASN A 511 -52.72 0.56 -2.51
C ASN A 511 -53.05 -0.03 -1.14
N ALA A 512 -52.15 0.08 -0.16
CA ALA A 512 -52.42 -0.38 1.21
C ALA A 512 -53.52 0.45 1.91
N ASN A 513 -53.59 1.76 1.64
CA ASN A 513 -54.61 2.64 2.22
C ASN A 513 -56.01 2.50 1.57
N PHE A 514 -56.16 1.76 0.47
CA PHE A 514 -57.47 1.52 -0.16
C PHE A 514 -58.14 0.20 0.30
N CYS A 515 -57.55 -0.54 1.25
CA CYS A 515 -58.12 -1.78 1.79
C CYS A 515 -58.62 -1.66 3.25
N CYS A 516 -58.94 -0.46 3.71
CA CYS A 516 -59.81 -0.24 4.87
C CYS A 516 -61.10 0.40 4.37
#